data_AF-A0A352RTF4-F1
#
_entry.id   AF-A0A352RTF4-F1
#
_cell.length_a   1.000
_cell.length_b   1.000
_cell.length_c   1.000
_cell.angle_alpha   90.00
_cell.angle_beta   90.00
_cell.angle_gamma   90.00
#
_symmetry.space_group_name_H-M   'P 1'
#
loop_
_entity.id
_entity.type
_entity.pdbx_description
1 polymer ?
#
loop_
_entity_poly.entity_id
_entity_poly.type
_entity_poly.pdbx_seq_one_letter_code
_entity_poly.pdbx_strand_id
1 'polypeptide(L)'
;MSKNPISLDQIRQAQVLVVGDMMLDRYWFGDVERISPEAPVPVVQIKRSDERLGGAANVARNAAALGAKVGMLGVVGDDEPGRTLEALLNASHVQPYLHRDASLSTTIKLRVVAHQQQLLRVDFENAPASEVLASVQERFGTLIS
;
A
#
# COMPACT_ATOMS: atom_id res chain seq x y z
N MET A 1 33.91 15.02 -5.51
CA MET A 1 33.59 13.82 -6.31
C MET A 1 32.43 14.17 -7.22
N SER A 2 32.68 14.29 -8.54
CA SER A 2 31.60 14.50 -9.51
C SER A 2 30.78 13.22 -9.60
N LYS A 3 29.53 13.23 -9.09
CA LYS A 3 28.61 12.12 -9.35
C LYS A 3 28.19 12.25 -10.81
N ASN A 4 28.60 11.32 -11.66
CA ASN A 4 27.99 11.20 -12.98
C ASN A 4 26.48 10.98 -12.77
N PRO A 5 25.61 11.80 -13.37
CA PRO A 5 24.17 11.65 -13.22
C PRO A 5 23.73 10.34 -13.87
N ILE A 6 22.85 9.60 -13.18
CA ILE A 6 22.22 8.38 -13.71
C ILE A 6 21.29 8.80 -14.85
N SER A 7 21.42 8.18 -16.02
CA SER A 7 20.55 8.46 -17.17
C SER A 7 19.20 7.76 -17.07
N LEU A 8 18.17 8.27 -17.76
CA LEU A 8 16.86 7.64 -17.81
C LEU A 8 16.93 6.24 -18.44
N ASP A 9 17.82 6.02 -19.41
CA ASP A 9 17.98 4.71 -20.03
C ASP A 9 18.60 3.69 -19.06
N GLN A 10 19.50 4.12 -18.17
CA GLN A 10 20.00 3.27 -17.09
C GLN A 10 18.88 2.87 -16.12
N ILE A 11 17.98 3.79 -15.78
CA ILE A 11 16.82 3.51 -14.91
C ILE A 11 15.87 2.52 -15.59
N ARG A 12 15.58 2.70 -16.89
CA ARG A 12 14.69 1.80 -17.65
C ARG A 12 15.19 0.35 -17.75
N GLN A 13 16.50 0.16 -17.65
CA GLN A 13 17.11 -1.17 -17.63
C GLN A 13 17.19 -1.77 -16.22
N ALA A 14 17.01 -0.97 -15.16
CA ALA A 14 17.07 -1.46 -13.79
C ALA A 14 15.92 -2.42 -13.49
N GLN A 15 16.26 -3.56 -12.89
CA GLN A 15 15.32 -4.51 -12.31
C GLN A 15 15.35 -4.33 -10.79
N VAL A 16 14.22 -3.99 -10.20
CA VAL A 16 14.09 -3.68 -8.78
C VAL A 16 13.06 -4.62 -8.17
N LEU A 17 13.48 -5.40 -7.17
CA LEU A 17 12.56 -6.13 -6.32
C LEU A 17 12.42 -5.38 -5.00
N VAL A 18 11.21 -4.88 -4.72
CA VAL A 18 10.88 -4.31 -3.41
C VAL A 18 10.27 -5.40 -2.55
N VAL A 19 10.79 -5.57 -1.33
CA VAL A 19 10.30 -6.55 -0.36
C VAL A 19 9.97 -5.82 0.93
N GLY A 20 8.79 -6.07 1.50
CA GLY A 20 8.41 -5.53 2.79
C GLY A 20 6.93 -5.27 2.96
N ASP A 21 6.59 -4.56 4.03
CA ASP A 21 5.21 -4.33 4.44
C ASP A 21 4.49 -3.37 3.50
N MET A 22 3.37 -3.86 2.97
CA MET A 22 2.45 -3.06 2.17
C MET A 22 1.29 -2.60 3.04
N MET A 23 0.75 -1.44 2.71
CA MET A 23 -0.47 -0.96 3.33
C MET A 23 -1.32 -0.21 2.33
N LEU A 24 -2.63 -0.25 2.51
CA LEU A 24 -3.57 0.57 1.76
C LEU A 24 -3.79 1.88 2.52
N ASP A 25 -3.31 2.99 1.93
CA ASP A 25 -3.66 4.33 2.41
C ASP A 25 -5.05 4.67 1.87
N ARG A 26 -6.07 4.62 2.74
CA ARG A 26 -7.47 4.92 2.40
C ARG A 26 -7.87 6.28 2.97
N TYR A 27 -8.55 7.07 2.17
CA TYR A 27 -9.02 8.40 2.55
C TYR A 27 -10.52 8.47 2.36
N TRP A 28 -11.24 8.86 3.40
CA TRP A 28 -12.65 9.20 3.33
C TRP A 28 -12.80 10.71 3.48
N PHE A 29 -13.28 11.36 2.43
CA PHE A 29 -13.55 12.79 2.40
C PHE A 29 -15.04 13.03 2.59
N GLY A 30 -15.39 13.91 3.52
CA GLY A 30 -16.77 14.25 3.80
C GLY A 30 -16.91 15.61 4.49
N ASP A 31 -18.15 15.91 4.87
CA ASP A 31 -18.49 17.16 5.57
C ASP A 31 -19.00 16.85 6.99
N VAL A 32 -18.81 17.79 7.91
CA VAL A 32 -19.32 17.72 9.29
C VAL A 32 -20.37 18.80 9.48
N GLU A 33 -21.63 18.42 9.37
CA GLU A 33 -22.76 19.36 9.49
C GLU A 33 -23.40 19.35 10.88
N ARG A 34 -23.17 18.29 11.68
CA ARG A 34 -23.79 18.13 12.99
C ARG A 34 -22.95 17.33 13.98
N ILE A 35 -23.32 17.45 15.25
CA ILE A 35 -22.86 16.60 16.35
C ILE A 35 -23.85 15.43 16.52
N SER A 36 -23.35 14.26 16.91
CA SER A 36 -24.21 13.10 17.19
C SER A 36 -25.12 13.38 18.40
N PRO A 37 -26.41 13.02 18.36
CA PRO A 37 -27.28 13.09 19.54
C PRO A 37 -26.94 12.02 20.59
N GLU A 38 -26.17 10.98 20.22
CA GLU A 38 -25.83 9.85 21.10
C GLU A 38 -24.55 10.09 21.91
N ALA A 39 -23.63 10.92 21.41
CA ALA A 39 -22.37 11.24 22.05
C ALA A 39 -21.82 12.57 21.50
N PRO A 40 -21.00 13.32 22.26
CA PRO A 40 -20.45 14.60 21.83
C PRO A 40 -19.31 14.43 20.80
N VAL A 41 -19.61 13.79 19.66
CA VAL A 41 -18.68 13.51 18.55
C VAL A 41 -19.25 14.01 17.22
N PRO A 42 -18.40 14.48 16.29
CA PRO A 42 -18.85 14.92 14.97
C PRO A 42 -19.36 13.75 14.12
N VAL A 43 -20.43 13.99 13.35
CA VAL A 43 -20.90 13.04 12.34
C VAL A 43 -20.34 13.48 10.99
N VAL A 44 -19.52 12.62 10.37
CA VAL A 44 -18.96 12.87 9.04
C VAL A 44 -19.80 12.17 7.98
N GLN A 45 -20.38 12.92 7.05
CA GLN A 45 -21.04 12.34 5.88
C GLN A 45 -20.03 12.14 4.75
N ILE A 46 -19.59 10.90 4.52
CA ILE A 46 -18.60 10.60 3.48
C ILE A 46 -19.21 10.86 2.08
N LYS A 47 -18.48 11.61 1.25
CA LYS A 47 -18.85 11.97 -0.13
C LYS A 47 -17.92 11.34 -1.17
N ARG A 48 -16.66 11.11 -0.82
CA ARG A 48 -15.64 10.53 -1.70
C ARG A 48 -14.70 9.63 -0.93
N SER A 49 -14.23 8.58 -1.58
CA SER A 49 -13.11 7.76 -1.11
C SER A 49 -11.98 7.75 -2.13
N ASP A 50 -10.74 7.91 -1.66
CA ASP A 50 -9.54 7.71 -2.46
C ASP A 50 -8.68 6.62 -1.81
N GLU A 51 -8.03 5.81 -2.65
CA GLU A 51 -7.20 4.68 -2.21
C GLU A 51 -5.86 4.72 -2.92
N ARG A 52 -4.79 4.50 -2.16
CA ARG A 52 -3.42 4.63 -2.64
C ARG A 52 -2.54 3.52 -2.09
N LEU A 53 -1.54 3.13 -2.89
CA LEU A 53 -0.46 2.28 -2.42
C LEU A 53 0.33 3.01 -1.33
N GLY A 54 0.48 2.38 -0.17
CA GLY A 54 1.29 2.84 0.96
C GLY A 54 2.41 1.85 1.30
N GLY A 55 3.33 2.27 2.17
CA GLY A 55 4.45 1.45 2.62
C GLY A 55 5.37 1.04 1.48
N ALA A 56 5.83 -0.21 1.48
CA ALA A 56 6.68 -0.77 0.43
C ALA A 56 6.04 -0.70 -0.96
N ALA A 57 4.71 -0.81 -1.05
CA ALA A 57 4.00 -0.71 -2.33
C ALA A 57 4.13 0.70 -2.96
N ASN A 58 4.19 1.77 -2.15
CA ASN A 58 4.45 3.11 -2.66
C ASN A 58 5.89 3.28 -3.17
N VAL A 59 6.85 2.63 -2.49
CA VAL A 59 8.26 2.60 -2.95
C VAL A 59 8.35 1.93 -4.32
N ALA A 60 7.69 0.77 -4.47
CA ALA A 60 7.63 0.06 -5.75
C ALA A 60 6.98 0.90 -6.85
N ARG A 61 5.84 1.54 -6.57
CA ARG A 61 5.17 2.48 -7.49
C ARG A 61 6.09 3.62 -7.92
N ASN A 62 6.82 4.24 -7.00
CA ASN A 62 7.71 5.35 -7.32
C ASN A 62 8.88 4.90 -8.22
N ALA A 63 9.46 3.72 -7.95
CA ALA A 63 10.49 3.15 -8.81
C ALA A 63 9.95 2.86 -10.23
N ALA A 64 8.74 2.32 -10.34
CA ALA A 64 8.10 2.05 -11.64
C ALA A 64 7.78 3.35 -12.39
N ALA A 65 7.33 4.40 -11.69
CA ALA A 65 7.05 5.71 -12.27
C ALA A 65 8.30 6.39 -12.86
N LEU A 66 9.50 6.06 -12.37
CA LEU A 66 10.78 6.50 -12.95
C LEU A 66 11.19 5.69 -14.19
N GLY A 67 10.48 4.59 -14.49
CA GLY A 67 10.67 3.74 -15.66
C GLY A 67 11.37 2.41 -15.40
N ALA A 68 11.72 2.09 -14.15
CA ALA A 68 12.34 0.80 -13.81
C ALA A 68 11.36 -0.37 -13.96
N LYS A 69 11.89 -1.58 -14.12
CA LYS A 69 11.11 -2.82 -14.07
C LYS A 69 11.01 -3.26 -12.61
N VAL A 70 9.81 -3.20 -12.03
CA VAL A 70 9.64 -3.37 -10.58
C VAL A 70 8.77 -4.56 -10.25
N GLY A 71 9.23 -5.39 -9.32
CA GLY A 71 8.43 -6.38 -8.61
C GLY A 71 8.18 -5.97 -7.16
N MET A 72 7.03 -6.35 -6.62
CA MET A 72 6.67 -6.15 -5.21
C MET A 72 6.38 -7.51 -4.56
N LEU A 73 7.19 -7.90 -3.57
CA LEU A 73 7.04 -9.12 -2.78
C LEU A 73 6.61 -8.76 -1.35
N GLY A 74 5.51 -9.35 -0.90
CA GLY A 74 4.99 -9.13 0.45
C GLY A 74 3.80 -10.02 0.76
N VAL A 75 3.24 -9.84 1.97
CA VAL A 75 2.05 -10.57 2.44
C VAL A 75 0.86 -9.62 2.49
N VAL A 76 -0.31 -10.12 2.10
CA VAL A 76 -1.61 -9.45 2.24
C VAL A 76 -2.64 -10.44 2.76
N GLY A 77 -3.69 -9.91 3.39
CA GLY A 77 -4.87 -10.69 3.72
C GLY A 77 -5.56 -11.24 2.48
N ASP A 78 -6.39 -12.27 2.66
CA ASP A 78 -7.40 -12.66 1.66
C ASP A 78 -8.68 -11.82 1.81
N ASP A 79 -8.52 -10.51 1.64
CA ASP A 79 -9.54 -9.51 1.92
C ASP A 79 -9.66 -8.47 0.80
N GLU A 80 -10.66 -7.60 0.92
CA GLU A 80 -10.89 -6.51 -0.04
C GLU A 80 -9.67 -5.59 -0.18
N PRO A 81 -9.04 -5.09 0.90
CA PRO A 81 -7.89 -4.21 0.78
C PRO A 81 -6.69 -4.89 0.10
N GLY A 82 -6.49 -6.19 0.34
CA GLY A 82 -5.45 -6.97 -0.32
C GLY A 82 -5.71 -7.14 -1.83
N ARG A 83 -6.97 -7.27 -2.25
CA ARG A 83 -7.34 -7.29 -3.68
C ARG A 83 -7.16 -5.91 -4.32
N THR A 84 -7.51 -4.85 -3.59
CA THR A 84 -7.33 -3.46 -4.01
C THR A 84 -5.85 -3.10 -4.18
N LEU A 85 -4.98 -3.51 -3.25
CA LEU A 85 -3.53 -3.36 -3.38
C LEU A 85 -2.98 -4.03 -4.65
N GLU A 86 -3.40 -5.27 -4.91
CA GLU A 86 -2.99 -5.99 -6.11
C GLU A 86 -3.43 -5.27 -7.40
N ALA A 87 -4.66 -4.77 -7.46
CA ALA A 87 -5.16 -3.99 -8.58
C ALA A 87 -4.36 -2.70 -8.80
N LEU A 88 -4.06 -1.96 -7.71
CA LEU A 88 -3.28 -0.73 -7.77
C LEU A 88 -1.81 -0.95 -8.17
N LEU A 89 -1.20 -2.07 -7.74
CA LEU A 89 0.15 -2.47 -8.18
C LEU A 89 0.18 -2.72 -9.69
N ASN A 90 -0.76 -3.52 -10.19
CA ASN A 90 -0.88 -3.81 -11.62
C ASN A 90 -1.11 -2.53 -12.45
N ALA A 91 -2.01 -1.65 -11.99
CA ALA A 91 -2.26 -0.36 -12.63
C ALA A 91 -1.04 0.58 -12.62
N SER A 92 -0.11 0.36 -11.68
CA SER A 92 1.15 1.10 -11.57
C SER A 92 2.32 0.43 -12.28
N HIS A 93 2.06 -0.61 -13.10
CA HIS A 93 3.09 -1.41 -13.78
C HIS A 93 4.12 -2.04 -12.83
N VAL A 94 3.70 -2.39 -11.62
CA VAL A 94 4.50 -3.14 -10.65
C VAL A 94 4.01 -4.58 -10.66
N GLN A 95 4.92 -5.54 -10.88
CA GLN A 95 4.59 -6.97 -10.85
C GLN A 95 4.31 -7.43 -9.42
N PRO A 96 3.10 -7.86 -9.08
CA PRO A 96 2.80 -8.38 -7.75
C PRO A 96 3.34 -9.80 -7.57
N TYR A 97 4.04 -10.01 -6.45
CA TYR A 97 4.44 -11.32 -5.92
C TYR A 97 3.86 -11.45 -4.51
N LEU A 98 2.53 -11.55 -4.41
CA LEU A 98 1.85 -11.47 -3.13
C LEU A 98 1.57 -12.85 -2.57
N HIS A 99 1.94 -13.05 -1.30
CA HIS A 99 1.46 -14.17 -0.50
C HIS A 99 0.17 -13.78 0.22
N ARG A 100 -0.78 -14.70 0.28
CA ARG A 100 -2.08 -14.52 0.92
C ARG A 100 -2.08 -15.22 2.27
N ASP A 101 -2.49 -14.50 3.31
CA ASP A 101 -2.69 -15.04 4.65
C ASP A 101 -4.14 -14.81 5.06
N ALA A 102 -4.92 -15.89 5.25
CA ALA A 102 -6.34 -15.80 5.60
C ALA A 102 -6.58 -15.26 7.02
N SER A 103 -5.57 -15.29 7.88
CA SER A 103 -5.61 -14.75 9.25
C SER A 103 -5.11 -13.30 9.36
N LEU A 104 -4.48 -12.79 8.30
CA LEU A 104 -4.02 -11.41 8.21
C LEU A 104 -5.16 -10.51 7.74
N SER A 105 -5.38 -9.42 8.46
CA SER A 105 -6.04 -8.24 7.92
C SER A 105 -5.00 -7.41 7.19
N THR A 106 -5.15 -7.23 5.88
CA THR A 106 -4.26 -6.36 5.10
C THR A 106 -4.16 -5.00 5.79
N THR A 107 -2.93 -4.53 5.99
CA THR A 107 -2.68 -3.28 6.70
C THR A 107 -3.37 -2.10 6.01
N ILE A 108 -4.22 -1.37 6.73
CA ILE A 108 -4.90 -0.16 6.23
C ILE A 108 -4.57 1.00 7.16
N LYS A 109 -4.29 2.16 6.56
CA LYS A 109 -4.23 3.45 7.25
C LYS A 109 -5.37 4.33 6.74
N LEU A 110 -6.53 4.25 7.38
CA LEU A 110 -7.74 4.98 7.00
C LEU A 110 -7.72 6.38 7.62
N ARG A 111 -7.82 7.42 6.80
CA ARG A 111 -7.89 8.82 7.23
C ARG A 111 -9.26 9.39 6.92
N VAL A 112 -9.94 9.89 7.93
CA VAL A 112 -11.20 10.63 7.76
C VAL A 112 -10.87 12.12 7.70
N VAL A 113 -11.29 12.77 6.61
CA VAL A 113 -10.94 14.16 6.29
C VAL A 113 -12.22 14.95 6.06
N ALA A 114 -12.35 16.10 6.72
CA ALA A 114 -13.43 17.07 6.49
C ALA A 114 -12.89 18.49 6.50
N HIS A 115 -13.48 19.39 5.69
CA HIS A 115 -13.02 20.78 5.57
C HIS A 115 -11.49 20.93 5.40
N GLN A 116 -10.89 20.04 4.59
CA GLN A 116 -9.44 19.96 4.37
C GLN A 116 -8.58 19.65 5.63
N GLN A 117 -9.20 19.19 6.71
CA GLN A 117 -8.54 18.79 7.94
C GLN A 117 -8.74 17.30 8.20
N GLN A 118 -7.69 16.61 8.63
CA GLN A 118 -7.80 15.22 9.07
C GLN A 118 -8.38 15.18 10.47
N LEU A 119 -9.53 14.51 10.63
CA LEU A 119 -10.24 14.40 11.90
C LEU A 119 -9.75 13.21 12.72
N LEU A 120 -9.53 12.06 12.07
CA LEU A 120 -9.12 10.81 12.72
C LEU A 120 -8.30 9.95 11.76
N ARG A 121 -7.45 9.10 12.35
CA ARG A 121 -6.83 7.97 11.67
C ARG A 121 -7.27 6.66 12.34
N VAL A 122 -7.68 5.68 11.54
CA VAL A 122 -8.01 4.33 11.96
C VAL A 122 -7.04 3.38 11.30
N ASP A 123 -6.31 2.62 12.11
CA ASP A 123 -5.31 1.67 11.63
C ASP A 123 -5.87 0.26 11.82
N PHE A 124 -5.81 -0.55 10.76
CA PHE A 124 -6.11 -1.98 10.80
C PHE A 124 -4.80 -2.71 10.52
N GLU A 125 -4.30 -3.47 11.48
CA GLU A 125 -3.05 -4.22 11.33
C GLU A 125 -2.96 -5.39 12.31
N ASN A 126 -2.40 -6.49 11.85
CA ASN A 126 -1.91 -7.58 12.67
C ASN A 126 -0.69 -8.24 11.99
N ALA A 127 -0.02 -9.14 12.69
CA ALA A 127 1.14 -9.84 12.15
C ALA A 127 0.71 -11.03 11.28
N PRO A 128 1.41 -11.30 10.15
CA PRO A 128 1.20 -12.51 9.38
C PRO A 128 1.69 -13.76 10.13
N ALA A 129 1.19 -14.93 9.72
CA ALA A 129 1.62 -16.22 10.22
C ALA A 129 3.07 -16.53 9.81
N SER A 130 3.82 -17.17 10.71
CA SER A 130 5.23 -17.51 10.53
C SER A 130 5.48 -18.38 9.28
N GLU A 131 4.56 -19.29 8.97
CA GLU A 131 4.62 -20.18 7.82
C GLU A 131 4.51 -19.41 6.49
N VAL A 132 3.73 -18.33 6.48
CA VAL A 132 3.59 -17.45 5.32
C VAL A 132 4.87 -16.64 5.12
N LEU A 133 5.47 -16.15 6.21
CA LEU A 133 6.77 -15.46 6.15
C LEU A 133 7.90 -16.38 5.63
N ALA A 134 7.91 -17.65 6.04
CA ALA A 134 8.86 -18.63 5.50
C ALA A 134 8.68 -18.81 3.97
N SER A 135 7.43 -18.87 3.50
CA SER A 135 7.10 -18.95 2.07
C SER A 135 7.56 -17.71 1.29
N VAL A 136 7.43 -16.52 1.88
CA VAL A 136 7.96 -15.26 1.30
C VAL A 136 9.48 -15.31 1.17
N GLN A 137 10.18 -15.85 2.17
CA GLN A 137 11.64 -15.96 2.15
C GLN A 137 12.13 -16.93 1.07
N GLU A 138 11.44 -18.06 0.88
CA GLU A 138 11.72 -18.97 -0.24
C GLU A 138 11.49 -18.26 -1.58
N ARG A 139 10.34 -17.58 -1.72
CA ARG A 139 10.01 -16.86 -2.95
C ARG A 139 11.03 -15.77 -3.27
N PHE A 140 11.50 -15.03 -2.26
CA PHE A 140 12.57 -14.05 -2.42
C PHE A 140 13.80 -14.66 -3.07
N GLY A 141 14.28 -15.82 -2.59
CA GLY A 141 15.43 -16.52 -3.16
C GLY A 141 15.28 -16.83 -4.64
N THR A 142 14.10 -17.28 -5.08
CA THR A 142 13.83 -17.59 -6.50
C THR A 142 13.73 -16.37 -7.41
N LEU A 143 13.44 -15.18 -6.85
CA LEU A 143 13.28 -13.95 -7.63
C LEU A 143 14.59 -13.19 -7.85
N ILE A 144 15.63 -13.51 -7.07
CA ILE A 144 16.95 -12.87 -7.15
C ILE A 144 18.04 -13.77 -7.72
N SER A 145 17.73 -15.04 -7.99
CA SER A 145 18.60 -16.00 -8.66
C SER A 145 18.55 -15.83 -10.17
#